data_AF-A0A9X5CC58-F1
#
_entry.id   AF-A0A9X5CC58-F1
#
_cell.length_a   1.000
_cell.length_b   1.000
_cell.length_c   1.000
_cell.angle_alpha   90.00
_cell.angle_beta   90.00
_cell.angle_gamma   90.00
#
_symmetry.space_group_name_H-M   'P 1'
#
loop_
_entity.id
_entity.type
_entity.pdbx_description
1 polymer ?
#
loop_
_entity_poly.entity_id
_entity_poly.type
_entity_poly.pdbx_seq_one_letter_code
_entity_poly.pdbx_strand_id
1 'polypeptide(L)'
;MKLKALRPVLYLAHQYDRGDELPVNNPDMVEAWLEAGSAEWRTEEIQMESSAPKAIPASALAGQPGISDRGTEGGLTGRIPETPERKKPASRKKKTR
;
A
#
# COMPACT_ATOMS: atom_id res chain seq x y z
N MET A 1 -30.03 24.77 -8.31
CA MET A 1 -29.03 24.11 -9.17
C MET A 1 -27.68 24.26 -8.52
N LYS A 2 -26.96 23.16 -8.28
CA LYS A 2 -25.62 23.20 -7.68
C LYS A 2 -24.63 22.61 -8.68
N LEU A 3 -23.45 23.22 -8.80
CA LEU A 3 -22.38 22.69 -9.64
C LEU A 3 -21.62 21.63 -8.83
N LYS A 4 -21.62 20.39 -9.31
CA LYS A 4 -20.99 19.26 -8.62
C LYS A 4 -19.74 18.82 -9.38
N ALA A 5 -18.66 18.57 -8.65
CA ALA A 5 -17.42 18.04 -9.22
C ALA A 5 -17.60 16.55 -9.59
N LEU A 6 -17.27 16.18 -10.82
CA LEU A 6 -17.22 14.78 -11.27
C LEU A 6 -15.85 14.13 -11.05
N ARG A 7 -14.81 14.96 -10.93
CA ARG A 7 -13.42 14.57 -10.70
C ARG A 7 -12.81 15.50 -9.65
N PRO A 8 -11.69 15.12 -9.02
CA PRO A 8 -11.01 16.00 -8.07
C PRO A 8 -10.53 17.29 -8.74
N VAL A 9 -10.92 18.45 -8.20
CA VAL A 9 -10.56 19.78 -8.71
C VAL A 9 -9.92 20.61 -7.59
N LEU A 10 -8.73 21.15 -7.86
CA LEU A 10 -8.07 22.08 -6.94
C LEU A 10 -8.45 23.52 -7.31
N TYR A 11 -9.06 24.25 -6.38
CA TYR A 11 -9.43 25.65 -6.58
C TYR A 11 -9.24 26.46 -5.29
N LEU A 12 -8.58 27.63 -5.38
CA LEU A 12 -8.28 28.50 -4.24
C LEU A 12 -7.63 27.78 -3.04
N ALA A 13 -6.69 26.86 -3.32
CA ALA A 13 -6.05 26.00 -2.32
C ALA A 13 -7.01 25.07 -1.55
N HIS A 14 -8.25 24.90 -2.04
CA HIS A 14 -9.20 23.91 -1.58
C HIS A 14 -9.32 22.79 -2.62
N GLN A 15 -9.16 21.55 -2.17
CA GLN A 15 -9.37 20.36 -3.00
C GLN A 15 -10.85 19.96 -2.90
N TYR A 16 -11.55 19.99 -4.02
CA TYR A 16 -12.92 19.50 -4.13
C TYR A 16 -12.87 18.08 -4.70
N ASP A 17 -13.43 17.13 -3.95
CA ASP A 17 -13.49 15.74 -4.38
C ASP A 17 -14.71 15.49 -5.26
N ARG A 18 -14.76 14.30 -5.87
CA ARG A 18 -15.91 13.89 -6.68
C ARG A 18 -17.18 13.89 -5.82
N GLY A 19 -18.18 14.66 -6.25
CA GLY A 19 -19.44 14.85 -5.53
C GLY A 19 -19.49 16.12 -4.68
N ASP A 20 -18.38 16.85 -4.55
CA ASP A 20 -18.37 18.12 -3.83
C ASP A 20 -19.03 19.25 -4.63
N GLU A 21 -19.52 20.25 -3.89
CA GLU A 21 -20.11 21.46 -4.45
C GLU A 21 -19.01 22.46 -4.81
N LEU A 22 -18.94 22.81 -6.09
CA LEU A 22 -17.96 23.77 -6.59
C LEU A 22 -18.48 25.20 -6.45
N PRO A 23 -17.61 26.16 -6.10
CA PRO A 23 -17.98 27.56 -6.01
C PRO A 23 -18.23 28.15 -7.39
N VAL A 24 -19.39 28.79 -7.57
CA VAL A 24 -19.80 29.44 -8.82
C VAL A 24 -19.46 30.95 -8.80
N ASN A 25 -18.42 31.34 -8.05
CA ASN A 25 -18.06 32.75 -7.87
C ASN A 25 -17.35 33.34 -9.11
N ASN A 26 -16.71 32.49 -9.92
CA ASN A 26 -16.02 32.91 -11.15
C ASN A 26 -16.61 32.16 -12.36
N PRO A 27 -17.28 32.86 -13.30
CA PRO A 27 -17.92 32.23 -14.45
C PRO A 27 -16.91 31.56 -15.40
N ASP A 28 -15.72 32.13 -15.59
CA ASP A 28 -14.69 31.60 -16.50
C ASP A 28 -14.23 30.19 -16.05
N MET A 29 -14.08 30.01 -14.73
CA MET A 29 -13.69 28.72 -14.15
C MET A 29 -14.82 27.70 -14.26
N VAL A 30 -16.07 28.13 -14.07
CA VAL A 30 -17.24 27.27 -14.19
C VAL A 30 -17.36 26.74 -15.62
N GLU A 31 -17.16 27.61 -16.61
CA GLU A 31 -17.16 27.22 -18.02
C GLU A 31 -16.01 26.25 -18.34
N ALA A 32 -14.79 26.55 -17.89
CA ALA A 32 -13.65 25.65 -18.07
C ALA A 32 -13.90 24.26 -17.44
N TRP A 33 -14.57 24.19 -16.29
CA TRP A 33 -14.93 22.91 -15.67
C TRP A 33 -16.03 22.15 -16.40
N LEU A 34 -17.00 22.88 -16.99
CA LEU A 34 -18.04 22.29 -17.82
C LEU A 34 -17.47 21.78 -19.15
N GLU A 35 -16.59 22.56 -19.80
CA GLU A 35 -15.92 22.19 -21.06
C GLU A 35 -14.99 20.99 -20.86
N ALA A 36 -14.22 20.96 -19.77
CA ALA A 36 -13.35 19.83 -19.43
C ALA A 36 -14.12 18.57 -18.98
N GLY A 37 -15.45 18.66 -18.78
CA GLY A 37 -16.26 17.59 -18.20
C GLY A 37 -15.84 17.24 -16.76
N SER A 38 -15.26 18.20 -16.04
CA SER A 38 -14.83 18.07 -14.66
C SER A 38 -15.96 18.36 -13.68
N ALA A 39 -16.98 19.11 -14.09
CA ALA A 39 -18.14 19.44 -13.27
C ALA A 39 -19.44 19.40 -14.09
N GLU A 40 -20.56 19.14 -13.41
CA GLU A 40 -21.90 19.16 -14.02
C GLU A 40 -22.92 19.85 -13.10
N TRP A 41 -23.95 20.44 -13.69
CA TRP A 41 -25.09 20.98 -12.94
C TRP A 41 -25.98 19.82 -12.49
N ARG A 42 -26.07 19.61 -11.17
CA ARG A 42 -26.93 18.58 -10.58
C ARG A 42 -28.00 19.19 -9.69
N THR A 43 -29.22 18.66 -9.80
CA THR A 43 -30.40 19.13 -9.06
C THR A 43 -30.50 18.47 -7.68
N GLU A 44 -29.80 17.36 -7.43
CA GLU A 44 -30.04 16.52 -6.26
C GLU A 44 -28.79 16.27 -5.42
N GLU A 45 -29.02 16.32 -4.10
CA GLU A 45 -28.12 16.05 -2.99
C GLU A 45 -27.76 14.55 -2.95
N ILE A 46 -27.06 14.07 -3.96
CA ILE A 46 -26.42 12.76 -3.85
C ILE A 46 -25.10 13.01 -3.14
N GLN A 47 -25.15 12.95 -1.80
CA GLN A 47 -23.98 12.80 -0.94
C GLN A 47 -23.29 11.48 -1.35
N MET A 48 -22.41 11.53 -2.35
CA MET A 48 -21.50 10.43 -2.59
C MET A 48 -20.37 10.62 -1.59
N GLU A 49 -20.53 10.02 -0.41
CA GLU A 49 -19.48 9.97 0.59
C GLU A 49 -18.18 9.50 -0.07
N SER A 50 -17.20 10.41 -0.10
CA SER A 50 -15.85 10.18 -0.57
C SER A 50 -15.14 9.21 0.38
N SER A 51 -15.52 7.94 0.34
CA SER A 51 -14.79 6.86 0.99
C SER A 51 -13.53 6.60 0.15
N ALA A 52 -12.51 7.43 0.34
CA ALA A 52 -11.17 7.10 -0.11
C ALA A 52 -10.81 5.73 0.51
N PRO A 53 -10.34 4.74 -0.28
CA PRO A 53 -10.03 3.43 0.26
C PRO A 53 -8.92 3.57 1.30
N LYS A 54 -9.26 3.33 2.56
CA LYS A 54 -8.34 3.43 3.68
C LYS A 54 -7.34 2.27 3.57
N ALA A 55 -6.07 2.58 3.36
CA ALA A 55 -5.03 1.57 3.23
C ALA A 55 -4.91 0.75 4.52
N ILE A 56 -4.84 -0.58 4.39
CA ILE A 56 -4.60 -1.49 5.51
C ILE A 56 -3.07 -1.64 5.65
N PRO A 57 -2.49 -1.34 6.84
CA PRO A 57 -1.06 -1.53 7.05
C PRO A 57 -0.72 -3.03 7.05
N ALA A 58 0.10 -3.47 6.09
CA ALA A 58 0.65 -4.82 6.04
C ALA A 58 2.03 -4.82 6.72
N SER A 59 2.06 -5.00 8.03
CA SER A 59 3.30 -5.28 8.78
C SER A 59 3.47 -6.79 8.96
N ALA A 60 4.70 -7.30 8.86
CA ALA A 60 5.00 -8.69 9.17
C ALA A 60 4.80 -8.98 10.67
N LEU A 61 4.42 -10.22 11.02
CA LEU A 61 4.34 -10.66 12.40
C LEU A 61 5.74 -10.83 12.99
N ALA A 62 5.91 -10.41 14.25
CA ALA A 62 7.18 -10.56 14.96
C ALA A 62 7.59 -12.04 15.02
N GLY A 63 8.83 -12.33 14.60
CA GLY A 63 9.39 -13.69 14.59
C GLY A 63 9.26 -14.44 13.26
N GLN A 64 8.69 -13.84 12.21
CA GLN A 64 8.63 -14.46 10.89
C GLN A 64 10.01 -14.36 10.20
N PRO A 65 10.65 -15.48 9.84
CA PRO A 65 11.94 -15.46 9.15
C PRO A 65 11.79 -14.79 7.78
N GLY A 66 12.71 -13.88 7.44
CA GLY A 66 12.78 -13.32 6.10
C GLY A 66 13.08 -14.41 5.08
N ILE A 67 12.33 -14.44 3.98
CA ILE A 67 12.60 -15.35 2.87
C ILE A 67 13.74 -14.73 2.05
N SER A 68 14.97 -15.20 2.28
CA SER A 68 16.10 -14.89 1.41
C SER A 68 16.20 -15.95 0.31
N ASP A 69 16.22 -15.52 -0.94
CA ASP A 69 16.50 -16.34 -2.13
C ASP A 69 17.96 -16.85 -2.20
N ARG A 70 18.86 -16.27 -1.38
CA ARG A 70 20.32 -16.44 -1.49
C ARG A 70 21.03 -17.15 -0.33
N GLY A 71 20.31 -17.71 0.64
CA GLY A 71 20.94 -18.20 1.87
C GLY A 71 20.48 -19.58 2.31
N THR A 72 21.05 -20.65 1.74
CA THR A 72 21.06 -21.95 2.43
C THR A 72 22.11 -21.96 3.51
N GLU A 73 21.80 -22.58 4.64
CA GLU A 73 22.62 -22.69 5.86
C GLU A 73 24.04 -23.27 5.65
N GLY A 74 24.31 -23.89 4.50
CA GLY A 74 25.63 -24.37 4.08
C GLY A 74 26.54 -23.31 3.44
N GLY A 75 26.02 -22.14 3.05
CA GLY A 75 26.77 -21.05 2.40
C GLY A 75 27.26 -19.95 3.36
N LEU A 76 26.99 -20.09 4.67
CA LEU A 76 27.43 -19.12 5.67
C LEU A 76 28.97 -19.14 5.78
N THR A 77 29.61 -18.05 5.37
CA THR A 77 31.07 -17.86 5.49
C THR A 77 31.53 -18.08 6.92
N GLY A 78 32.52 -18.95 7.11
CA GLY A 78 33.03 -19.33 8.44
C GLY A 78 32.46 -20.64 9.00
N ARG A 79 31.51 -21.31 8.33
CA ARG A 79 31.15 -22.70 8.64
C ARG A 79 32.22 -23.65 8.12
N ILE A 80 32.68 -24.55 9.00
CA ILE A 80 33.57 -25.66 8.63
C ILE A 80 32.79 -26.58 7.65
N PRO A 81 33.35 -26.90 6.47
CA PRO A 81 32.66 -27.72 5.47
C PRO A 81 32.31 -29.11 6.03
N GLU A 82 31.15 -29.64 5.66
CA GLU A 82 30.73 -30.99 6.04
C GLU A 82 31.55 -32.05 5.29
N THR A 83 32.61 -32.54 5.92
CA THR A 83 33.35 -33.70 5.41
C THR A 83 32.67 -35.01 5.82
N PRO A 84 32.72 -36.07 4.97
CA PRO A 84 32.12 -37.37 5.30
C PRO A 84 32.75 -38.02 6.54
N GLU A 85 33.97 -37.62 6.92
CA GLU A 85 34.62 -38.06 8.17
C GLU A 85 33.90 -37.55 9.42
N ARG A 86 33.31 -36.35 9.37
CA ARG A 86 32.60 -35.74 10.51
C ARG A 86 31.20 -36.30 10.73
N LYS A 87 30.60 -36.95 9.73
CA LYS A 87 29.29 -37.61 9.85
C LYS A 87 29.30 -38.90 10.65
N LYS A 88 30.47 -39.43 11.05
CA LYS A 88 30.54 -40.64 11.88
C LYS A 88 30.23 -40.26 13.34
N PRO A 89 29.15 -40.79 13.96
CA PRO A 89 28.93 -40.58 15.38
C PRO A 89 30.09 -41.21 16.15
N ALA A 90 30.74 -40.45 17.02
CA ALA A 90 31.74 -40.98 17.92
C ALA A 90 31.08 -42.09 18.76
N SER A 91 31.54 -43.33 18.60
CA SER A 91 31.06 -44.45 19.39
C SER A 91 31.48 -44.22 20.84
N ARG A 92 30.55 -43.70 21.66
CA ARG A 92 30.71 -43.65 23.12
C ARG A 92 30.76 -45.09 23.62
N LYS A 93 31.97 -45.66 23.73
CA LYS A 93 32.20 -46.90 24.46
C LYS A 93 31.80 -46.65 25.93
N LYS A 94 30.62 -47.14 26.32
CA LYS A 94 30.24 -47.24 27.74
C LYS A 94 31.22 -48.20 28.40
N LYS A 95 32.07 -47.70 29.30
CA LYS A 95 32.90 -48.54 30.18
C LYS A 95 31.98 -49.17 31.22
N THR A 96 31.93 -50.50 31.21
CA THR A 96 31.36 -51.38 32.22
C THR A 96 31.97 -51.10 33.59
N ARG A 97 31.16 -51.15 34.65
CA ARG A 97 31.59 -51.42 36.01
C ARG A 97 30.66 -52.47 36.61
#